data_AF-A0A4R0Y6Q7-F1
#
_entry.id   AF-A0A4R0Y6Q7-F1
#
_cell.length_a   1.000
_cell.length_b   1.000
_cell.length_c   1.000
_cell.angle_alpha   90.00
_cell.angle_beta   90.00
_cell.angle_gamma   90.00
#
_symmetry.space_group_name_H-M   'P 1'
#
loop_
_entity.id
_entity.type
_entity.pdbx_description
1 polymer ?
#
loop_
_entity_poly.entity_id
_entity_poly.type
_entity_poly.pdbx_seq_one_letter_code
_entity_poly.pdbx_strand_id
1 'polypeptide(L)' 'MRLRVQVSDRTQPGVLTTGVGWWLPERPGPEFGVLEVNVNAALSYTGPADPISGSVNTGAIPCRMELIPAGG' A
#
# COMPACT_ATOMS: atom_id res chain seq x y z
N MET A 1 -6.74 2.63 -0.52
CA MET A 1 -6.64 2.02 0.82
C MET A 1 -6.69 3.11 1.89
N ARG A 2 -7.12 2.78 3.12
CA ARG A 2 -7.15 3.69 4.27
C ARG A 2 -6.21 3.15 5.35
N LEU A 3 -5.25 3.95 5.79
CA LEU A 3 -4.26 3.56 6.79
C LEU A 3 -4.09 4.65 7.84
N ARG A 4 -3.68 4.25 9.05
CA ARG A 4 -3.24 5.19 10.07
C ARG A 4 -1.82 5.66 9.75
N VAL A 5 -1.64 6.98 9.64
CA VAL A 5 -0.33 7.59 9.45
C VAL A 5 0.46 7.60 10.76
N GLN A 6 1.75 7.28 10.68
CA GLN A 6 2.75 7.52 11.72
C GLN A 6 3.85 8.42 11.13
N VAL A 7 4.08 9.57 11.74
CA VAL A 7 5.18 10.47 11.37
C VAL A 7 6.41 10.08 12.17
N SER A 8 7.54 9.88 11.48
CA SER A 8 8.82 9.57 12.11
C SER A 8 9.98 10.11 11.26
N ASP A 9 11.15 10.23 11.87
CA ASP A 9 12.43 10.58 11.24
C ASP A 9 13.13 9.39 10.57
N ARG A 10 12.56 8.18 10.69
CA ARG A 10 13.10 6.95 10.08
C ARG A 10 12.87 6.88 8.58
N THR A 11 11.93 7.66 8.06
CA THR A 11 11.56 7.70 6.65
C THR A 11 12.02 9.02 6.05
N GLN A 12 12.63 8.97 4.86
CA GLN A 12 13.12 10.18 4.20
C GLN A 12 11.98 11.17 3.89
N PRO A 13 12.25 12.49 3.92
CA PRO A 13 11.27 13.49 3.51
C PRO A 13 10.73 13.21 2.10
N GLY A 14 9.40 13.26 1.95
CA GLY A 14 8.71 12.99 0.69
C GLY A 14 8.52 11.49 0.35
N VAL A 15 8.98 10.58 1.21
CA VAL A 15 8.82 9.13 1.04
C VAL A 15 7.77 8.59 2.01
N LEU A 16 6.96 7.66 1.51
CA LEU A 16 6.03 6.86 2.31
C LEU A 16 6.52 5.43 2.39
N THR A 17 6.52 4.87 3.59
CA THR A 17 6.85 3.46 3.85
C THR A 17 5.67 2.79 4.50
N THR A 18 5.34 1.58 4.05
CA THR A 18 4.27 0.76 4.63
C THR A 18 4.65 -0.72 4.57
N GLY A 19 4.01 -1.53 5.42
CA GLY A 19 4.14 -2.99 5.35
C GLY A 19 3.32 -3.57 4.18
N VAL A 20 3.69 -4.77 3.76
CA VAL A 20 2.96 -5.56 2.76
C VAL A 20 2.09 -6.62 3.44
N GLY A 21 1.01 -7.04 2.78
CA GLY A 21 0.26 -8.21 3.23
C GLY A 21 -0.73 -7.97 4.38
N TRP A 22 -1.16 -6.74 4.62
CA TRP A 22 -2.18 -6.46 5.66
C TRP A 22 -3.56 -6.98 5.25
N TRP A 23 -4.29 -7.52 6.22
CA TRP A 23 -5.72 -7.84 6.14
C TRP A 23 -6.35 -7.64 7.53
N LEU A 24 -7.68 -7.63 7.57
CA LEU A 24 -8.51 -7.51 8.78
C LEU A 24 -9.21 -8.86 9.02
N PRO A 25 -8.62 -9.79 9.78
CA PRO A 25 -9.16 -11.15 9.96
C PRO A 25 -10.57 -11.17 10.58
N GLU A 26 -10.95 -10.11 11.28
CA GLU A 26 -12.28 -9.89 11.84
C GLU A 26 -13.35 -9.50 10.80
N ARG A 27 -12.96 -9.09 9.59
CA ARG A 27 -13.90 -8.75 8.51
C ARG A 27 -14.41 -10.01 7.81
N PRO A 28 -15.63 -9.98 7.23
CA PRO A 28 -16.14 -11.08 6.43
C PRO A 28 -15.20 -11.45 5.28
N GLY A 29 -15.06 -12.75 5.01
CA GLY A 29 -14.33 -13.27 3.87
C GLY A 29 -15.11 -13.11 2.55
N PRO A 30 -14.49 -13.48 1.41
CA PRO A 30 -13.18 -14.11 1.29
C PRO A 30 -11.97 -13.15 1.35
N GLU A 31 -12.18 -11.85 1.22
CA GLU A 31 -11.09 -10.87 1.10
C GLU A 31 -10.57 -10.36 2.44
N PHE A 32 -11.32 -10.53 3.54
CA PHE A 32 -10.92 -10.11 4.89
C PHE A 32 -10.40 -8.66 4.94
N GLY A 33 -11.05 -7.74 4.22
CA GLY A 33 -10.66 -6.33 4.17
C GLY A 33 -9.31 -6.03 3.50
N VAL A 34 -8.68 -6.99 2.79
CA VAL A 34 -7.37 -6.80 2.15
C VAL A 34 -7.36 -5.60 1.19
N LEU A 35 -8.44 -5.35 0.45
CA LEU A 35 -8.54 -4.23 -0.49
C LEU A 35 -8.63 -2.86 0.22
N GLU A 36 -9.04 -2.84 1.50
CA GLU A 36 -9.18 -1.63 2.28
C GLU A 36 -7.85 -1.17 2.89
N VAL A 37 -6.96 -2.10 3.25
CA VAL A 37 -5.75 -1.81 4.05
C VAL A 37 -4.43 -2.25 3.41
N ASN A 38 -4.44 -3.08 2.38
CA ASN A 38 -3.22 -3.61 1.80
C ASN A 38 -2.63 -2.66 0.75
N VAL A 39 -1.33 -2.40 0.85
CA VAL A 39 -0.59 -1.59 -0.14
C VAL A 39 -0.67 -2.18 -1.54
N ASN A 40 -0.83 -3.50 -1.69
CA ASN A 40 -1.01 -4.14 -2.98
C ASN A 40 -2.25 -3.62 -3.73
N ALA A 41 -3.25 -3.07 -3.03
CA ALA A 41 -4.38 -2.41 -3.66
C ALA A 41 -4.02 -1.08 -4.36
N ALA A 42 -2.85 -0.51 -4.05
CA ALA A 42 -2.29 0.69 -4.69
C ALA A 42 -1.19 0.38 -5.71
N LEU A 43 -0.79 -0.89 -5.84
CA LEU A 43 0.23 -1.31 -6.79
C LEU A 43 -0.42 -1.83 -8.08
N SER A 44 0.27 -1.65 -9.20
CA SER A 44 -0.07 -2.36 -10.44
C SER A 44 1.01 -3.38 -10.75
N TYR A 45 0.58 -4.61 -11.02
CA TYR A 45 1.44 -5.65 -11.59
C TYR A 45 1.44 -5.63 -13.12
N THR A 46 0.71 -4.70 -13.73
CA THR A 46 0.74 -4.48 -15.18
C THR A 46 1.83 -3.47 -15.52
N GLY A 47 2.67 -3.81 -16.50
CA GLY A 47 3.75 -2.95 -16.95
C GLY A 47 5.01 -3.74 -17.35
N PRO A 48 6.09 -3.03 -17.71
CA PRO A 48 7.37 -3.65 -18.01
C PRO A 48 7.89 -4.40 -16.78
N ALA A 49 8.17 -5.69 -16.96
CA ALA A 49 8.92 -6.48 -15.99
C ALA A 49 10.42 -6.36 -16.30
N ASP A 50 11.25 -6.56 -15.27
CA ASP A 50 12.68 -6.75 -15.46
C ASP A 50 12.92 -7.91 -16.45
N PRO A 51 13.64 -7.69 -17.57
CA PRO A 51 13.73 -8.67 -18.65
C PRO A 51 14.55 -9.91 -18.29
N ILE A 52 15.32 -9.88 -17.19
CA ILE A 52 16.18 -10.99 -16.76
C ILE A 52 15.43 -11.88 -15.77
N SER A 53 14.80 -11.29 -14.76
CA SER A 53 14.13 -11.99 -13.65
C SER A 53 12.62 -12.12 -13.81
N GLY A 54 12.00 -11.31 -14.67
CA GLY A 54 10.54 -11.22 -14.79
C GLY A 54 9.86 -10.46 -13.63
N SER A 55 10.63 -9.80 -12.77
CA SER A 55 10.08 -9.09 -11.61
C SER A 55 9.40 -7.78 -12.00
N VAL A 56 8.23 -7.49 -11.43
CA VAL A 56 7.57 -6.18 -11.58
C VAL A 56 8.08 -5.22 -10.50
N ASN A 57 8.28 -3.95 -10.86
CA ASN A 57 8.64 -2.94 -9.88
C ASN A 57 7.45 -2.63 -8.94
N THR A 58 7.61 -2.95 -7.66
CA THR A 58 6.63 -2.68 -6.60
C THR A 58 7.11 -1.62 -5.61
N GLY A 59 8.28 -1.01 -5.85
CA GLY A 59 8.90 0.00 -4.99
C GLY A 59 9.14 1.34 -5.69
N ALA A 60 9.35 2.39 -4.90
CA ALA A 60 9.61 3.76 -5.39
C ALA A 60 8.55 4.27 -6.39
N ILE A 61 7.29 3.89 -6.18
CA ILE A 61 6.18 4.28 -7.05
C ILE A 61 5.63 5.64 -6.57
N PRO A 62 5.38 6.59 -7.49
CA PRO A 62 4.70 7.84 -7.14
C PRO A 62 3.34 7.58 -6.51
N CYS A 63 3.07 8.25 -5.40
CA CYS A 63 1.79 8.14 -4.71
C CYS A 63 1.35 9.50 -4.16
N ARG A 64 0.07 9.57 -3.79
CA ARG A 64 -0.54 10.73 -3.11
C ARG A 64 -1.22 10.23 -1.83
N MET A 65 -1.06 10.98 -0.76
CA MET A 65 -1.87 10.80 0.45
C MET A 65 -2.93 11.89 0.52
N GLU A 66 -4.10 11.52 1.03
CA GLU A 66 -5.17 12.45 1.37
C GLU A 66 -5.61 12.18 2.79
N LEU A 67 -5.86 13.24 3.55
CA LEU A 67 -6.41 13.11 4.90
C LEU A 67 -7.88 12.71 4.78
N ILE A 68 -8.27 11.64 5.46
CA ILE A 68 -9.67 11.26 5.57
C ILE A 68 -10.22 11.84 6.88
N PRO A 69 -11.28 12.67 6.82
CA PRO A 69 -11.93 13.18 8.02
C PRO A 69 -12.41 12.04 8.92
N ALA A 70 -12.27 12.19 10.23
CA ALA A 70 -12.81 11.21 11.17
C ALA A 70 -14.36 11.28 11.13
N GLY A 71 -15.01 10.27 10.55
CA GLY A 71 -16.48 10.13 10.59
C GLY A 71 -17.19 9.68 9.31
N GLY A 72 -16.52 8.95 8.40
CA GLY A 72 -17.12 8.43 7.16
C GLY A 72 -17.04 6.92 7.03
#